data_AF-A0A7Z9C8H3-F1
#
_entry.id   AF-A0A7Z9C8H3-F1
#
_cell.length_a   1.000
_cell.length_b   1.000
_cell.length_c   1.000
_cell.angle_alpha   90.00
_cell.angle_beta   90.00
_cell.angle_gamma   90.00
#
_symmetry.space_group_name_H-M   'P 1'
#
loop_
_entity.id
_entity.type
_entity.pdbx_description
1 polymer ?
#
loop_
_entity_poly.entity_id
_entity_poly.type
_entity_poly.pdbx_seq_one_letter_code
_entity_poly.pdbx_strand_id
1 'polypeptide(L)'
;MTSKVRKIGNSAGIILPKPVLAALGVSEGAAVEFVYEPGKVTIVPVKRQVREGWAEDFEALAKEGLTEEDREWLGADLTSETDDEWDASSEEDMARIEAQLRADGVVKP
;
A
#
# COMPACT_ATOMS: atom_id res chain seq x y z
N MET A 1 -8.40 28.94 -8.95
CA MET A 1 -8.35 28.40 -10.33
C MET A 1 -9.76 28.02 -10.73
N THR A 2 -10.27 28.45 -11.89
CA THR A 2 -11.64 28.21 -12.32
C THR A 2 -11.65 27.37 -13.59
N SER A 3 -12.23 26.17 -13.53
CA SER A 3 -12.45 25.32 -14.70
C SER A 3 -13.89 25.45 -15.20
N LYS A 4 -14.10 25.31 -16.51
CA LYS A 4 -15.43 25.28 -17.11
C LYS A 4 -15.93 23.84 -17.22
N VAL A 5 -17.23 23.65 -17.01
CA VAL A 5 -17.91 22.39 -17.29
C VAL A 5 -18.07 22.26 -18.80
N ARG A 6 -17.71 21.10 -19.35
CA ARG A 6 -17.82 20.78 -20.78
C ARG A 6 -18.61 19.50 -20.97
N LYS A 7 -19.30 19.37 -22.10
CA LYS A 7 -19.98 18.13 -22.48
C LYS A 7 -18.95 17.09 -22.93
N ILE A 8 -19.06 15.88 -22.38
CA ILE A 8 -18.25 14.69 -22.72
C ILE A 8 -19.25 13.57 -23.01
N GLY A 9 -19.56 13.33 -24.28
CA GLY A 9 -20.59 12.37 -24.68
C GLY A 9 -21.98 12.78 -24.15
N ASN A 10 -22.65 11.86 -23.45
CA ASN A 10 -23.91 12.13 -22.75
C ASN A 10 -23.74 12.78 -21.37
N SER A 11 -22.51 12.97 -20.92
CA SER A 11 -22.19 13.49 -19.59
C SER A 11 -21.58 14.88 -19.67
N ALA A 12 -21.43 15.51 -18.51
CA ALA A 12 -20.67 16.73 -18.33
C ALA A 12 -19.42 16.43 -17.50
N GLY A 13 -18.31 17.10 -17.78
CA GLY A 13 -17.06 16.92 -17.05
C GLY A 13 -16.29 18.22 -16.91
N ILE A 14 -15.34 18.20 -15.97
CA ILE A 14 -14.34 19.25 -15.78
C ILE A 14 -12.97 18.67 -16.06
N ILE A 15 -12.08 19.47 -16.66
CA ILE A 15 -10.68 19.07 -16.81
C ILE A 15 -9.97 19.42 -15.50
N LEU A 16 -9.46 18.40 -14.82
CA LEU A 16 -8.62 18.56 -13.64
C LEU A 16 -7.17 18.77 -14.09
N PRO A 17 -6.54 19.91 -13.75
CA PRO A 17 -5.14 20.16 -14.08
C PRO A 17 -4.20 19.16 -13.41
N LYS A 18 -3.07 18.85 -14.06
CA LYS A 18 -2.04 17.94 -13.52
C LYS A 18 -1.61 18.26 -12.07
N PRO A 19 -1.44 19.53 -11.65
CA PRO A 19 -1.10 19.83 -10.26
C PRO A 19 -2.17 19.38 -9.25
N VAL A 20 -3.45 19.39 -9.64
CA VAL A 20 -4.55 18.94 -8.77
C VAL A 20 -4.54 17.41 -8.65
N LEU A 21 -4.29 16.70 -9.75
CA LEU A 21 -4.13 15.24 -9.74
C LEU A 21 -2.94 14.81 -8.85
N ALA A 22 -1.82 15.52 -8.96
CA ALA A 22 -0.64 15.28 -8.12
C ALA A 22 -0.94 15.52 -6.63
N ALA A 23 -1.66 16.60 -6.29
CA ALA A 23 -2.07 16.88 -4.92
C ALA A 23 -3.05 15.84 -4.35
N LEU A 24 -3.89 15.24 -5.20
CA LEU A 24 -4.78 14.13 -4.84
C LEU A 24 -4.06 12.78 -4.74
N GLY A 25 -2.81 12.67 -5.23
CA GLY A 25 -2.08 11.41 -5.31
C GLY A 25 -2.67 10.43 -6.33
N VAL A 26 -3.40 10.93 -7.33
CA VAL A 26 -4.13 10.12 -8.32
C VAL A 26 -3.43 10.20 -9.68
N SER A 27 -3.17 9.05 -10.29
CA SER A 27 -2.63 8.97 -11.66
C SER A 27 -3.73 9.05 -12.72
N GLU A 28 -3.35 9.32 -13.96
CA GLU A 28 -4.27 9.26 -15.10
C GLU A 28 -4.90 7.86 -15.20
N GLY A 29 -6.23 7.79 -15.34
CA GLY A 29 -6.98 6.53 -15.39
C GLY A 29 -7.37 5.90 -14.05
N ALA A 30 -6.94 6.48 -12.92
CA ALA A 30 -7.35 5.98 -11.60
C ALA A 30 -8.79 6.37 -11.26
N ALA A 31 -9.45 5.51 -10.48
CA ALA A 31 -10.83 5.72 -10.03
C ALA A 31 -10.88 6.79 -8.92
N VAL A 32 -11.89 7.66 -9.00
CA VAL A 32 -12.20 8.68 -8.01
C VAL A 32 -13.67 8.60 -7.63
N GLU A 33 -13.97 8.94 -6.39
CA GLU A 33 -15.32 8.99 -5.86
C GLU A 33 -15.76 10.45 -5.67
N PHE A 34 -17.04 10.72 -5.95
CA PHE A 34 -17.66 12.03 -5.76
C PHE A 34 -18.54 12.00 -4.52
N VAL A 35 -18.17 12.78 -3.51
CA VAL A 35 -18.97 12.99 -2.30
C VAL A 35 -19.78 14.28 -2.47
N TYR A 36 -21.10 14.16 -2.39
CA TYR A 36 -22.04 15.26 -2.57
C TYR A 36 -22.40 15.90 -1.23
N GLU A 37 -22.16 17.20 -1.12
CA GLU A 37 -22.56 18.04 0.01
C GLU A 37 -23.43 19.20 -0.54
N PRO A 38 -24.31 19.81 0.28
CA PRO A 38 -25.09 20.96 -0.15
C PRO A 38 -24.19 22.09 -0.66
N GLY A 39 -24.23 22.36 -1.97
CA GLY A 39 -23.43 23.41 -2.62
C GLY A 39 -21.97 23.04 -2.90
N LYS A 40 -21.54 21.81 -2.61
CA LYS A 40 -20.14 21.38 -2.79
C LYS A 40 -20.08 19.92 -3.25
N VAL A 41 -19.16 19.65 -4.17
CA VAL A 41 -18.78 18.27 -4.53
C VAL A 41 -17.32 18.09 -4.19
N THR A 42 -17.02 17.08 -3.40
CA THR A 42 -15.65 16.71 -3.03
C THR A 42 -15.23 15.49 -3.83
N ILE A 43 -14.06 15.54 -4.45
CA ILE A 43 -13.48 14.42 -5.19
C ILE A 43 -12.44 13.77 -4.28
N VAL A 44 -12.58 12.48 -4.03
CA VAL A 44 -11.62 11.70 -3.23
C VAL A 44 -11.07 10.54 -4.06
N PRO A 45 -9.79 10.17 -3.90
CA PRO A 45 -9.27 8.95 -4.49
C PRO A 45 -10.06 7.76 -3.95
N VAL A 46 -10.43 6.82 -4.83
CA VAL A 46 -10.98 5.55 -4.37
C VAL A 46 -9.86 4.84 -3.60
N LYS A 47 -10.03 4.72 -2.29
CA LYS A 47 -9.19 3.83 -1.49
C LYS A 47 -9.59 2.42 -1.88
N ARG A 48 -8.63 1.64 -2.41
CA ARG A 48 -8.82 0.19 -2.56
C ARG A 48 -9.37 -0.35 -1.25
N GLN A 49 -10.36 -1.24 -1.34
CA GLN A 49 -10.93 -1.78 -0.11
C GLN A 49 -9.84 -2.58 0.63
N VAL A 50 -9.83 -2.46 1.95
CA VAL A 50 -8.92 -3.26 2.76
C VAL A 50 -9.21 -4.73 2.47
N ARG A 51 -8.19 -5.47 2.03
CA ARG A 51 -8.28 -6.89 1.60
C ARG A 51 -9.01 -7.14 0.27
N GLU A 52 -9.14 -6.12 -0.58
CA GLU A 52 -9.54 -6.32 -1.97
C GLU A 52 -8.58 -7.32 -2.65
N GLY A 53 -9.12 -8.37 -3.26
CA GLY A 53 -8.35 -9.46 -3.89
C GLY A 53 -7.95 -10.61 -2.97
N TRP A 54 -8.04 -10.44 -1.64
CA TRP A 54 -7.63 -11.49 -0.71
C TRP A 54 -8.49 -12.74 -0.84
N ALA A 55 -9.81 -12.58 -1.04
CA ALA A 55 -10.71 -13.74 -1.13
C ALA A 55 -10.35 -14.63 -2.32
N GLU A 56 -10.07 -14.02 -3.46
CA GLU A 56 -9.65 -14.69 -4.68
C GLU A 56 -8.27 -15.34 -4.52
N ASP A 57 -7.32 -14.64 -3.91
CA ASP A 57 -5.98 -15.16 -3.63
C ASP A 57 -6.03 -16.36 -2.66
N PHE A 58 -6.84 -16.29 -1.59
CA PHE A 58 -7.05 -17.42 -0.68
C PHE A 58 -7.74 -18.60 -1.36
N GLU A 59 -8.69 -18.35 -2.27
CA GLU A 59 -9.34 -19.41 -3.04
C GLU A 59 -8.34 -20.09 -4.00
N ALA A 60 -7.45 -19.32 -4.64
CA ALA A 60 -6.39 -19.84 -5.48
C ALA A 60 -5.39 -20.70 -4.67
N LEU A 61 -4.92 -20.18 -3.53
CA LEU A 61 -4.03 -20.90 -2.61
C LEU A 61 -4.68 -22.19 -2.08
N ALA A 62 -5.97 -22.16 -1.75
CA ALA A 62 -6.71 -23.34 -1.31
C ALA A 62 -6.81 -24.43 -2.39
N LYS A 63 -6.84 -24.05 -3.68
CA LYS A 63 -6.85 -24.99 -4.82
C LYS A 63 -5.48 -25.63 -5.06
N GLU A 64 -4.40 -24.87 -4.89
CA GLU A 64 -3.02 -25.38 -5.00
C GLU A 64 -2.68 -26.30 -3.82
N GLY A 65 -3.24 -26.02 -2.64
CA GLY A 65 -3.03 -26.79 -1.43
C GLY A 65 -1.72 -26.44 -0.73
N LEU A 66 -1.55 -26.96 0.49
CA LEU A 66 -0.37 -26.68 1.31
C LEU A 66 0.86 -27.42 0.78
N THR A 67 1.95 -26.69 0.62
CA THR A 67 3.28 -27.26 0.35
C THR A 67 3.76 -28.11 1.52
N GLU A 68 4.85 -28.86 1.32
CA GLU A 68 5.45 -29.66 2.40
C GLU A 68 5.99 -28.76 3.51
N GLU A 69 6.63 -27.64 3.15
CA GLU A 69 7.08 -26.61 4.08
C GLU A 69 5.89 -26.02 4.85
N ASP A 70 4.78 -25.65 4.19
CA ASP A 70 3.59 -25.12 4.89
C ASP A 70 3.05 -26.10 5.94
N ARG A 71 3.09 -27.40 5.66
CA ARG A 71 2.63 -28.44 6.59
C ARG A 71 3.58 -28.62 7.76
N GLU A 72 4.89 -28.51 7.51
CA GLU A 72 5.91 -28.52 8.55
C GLU A 72 5.73 -27.35 9.50
N TRP A 73 5.55 -26.13 8.96
CA TRP A 73 5.25 -24.94 9.76
C TRP A 73 3.93 -25.05 10.54
N LEU A 74 2.86 -25.56 9.92
CA LEU A 74 1.56 -25.73 10.58
C LEU A 74 1.54 -26.84 11.63
N GLY A 75 2.39 -27.86 11.45
CA GLY A 75 2.54 -28.99 12.35
C GLY A 75 3.61 -28.78 13.43
N ALA A 76 4.34 -27.67 13.38
CA ALA A 76 5.37 -27.36 14.35
C ALA A 76 4.75 -27.21 15.75
N ASP A 77 5.39 -27.83 16.74
CA ASP A 77 5.00 -27.64 18.14
C ASP A 77 5.21 -26.17 18.51
N LEU A 78 4.16 -25.54 19.05
CA LEU A 78 4.27 -24.20 19.59
C LEU A 78 5.09 -24.25 20.87
N THR A 79 6.40 -23.97 20.76
CA THR A 79 7.28 -23.84 21.91
C THR A 79 7.18 -22.41 22.46
N SER A 80 7.16 -22.27 23.79
CA SER A 80 7.42 -20.97 24.44
C SER A 80 8.92 -20.71 24.59
N GLU A 81 9.76 -21.68 24.19
CA GLU A 81 11.20 -21.54 24.08
C GLU A 81 11.49 -20.64 22.88
N THR A 82 11.58 -19.35 23.13
CA THR A 82 12.42 -18.50 22.32
C THR A 82 13.84 -18.97 22.55
N ASP A 83 14.63 -19.22 21.50
CA ASP A 83 16.09 -19.22 21.67
C ASP A 83 16.41 -17.94 22.46
N ASP A 84 16.92 -18.06 23.68
CA ASP A 84 17.26 -16.91 24.53
C ASP A 84 18.31 -16.02 23.82
N GLU A 85 18.96 -16.58 22.80
CA GLU A 85 19.81 -15.92 21.83
C GLU A 85 18.97 -15.39 20.65
N TRP A 86 17.98 -14.55 20.94
CA TRP A 86 17.51 -13.62 19.92
C TRP A 86 18.68 -12.68 19.64
N ASP A 87 19.34 -12.87 18.48
CA ASP A 87 20.31 -11.94 17.87
C ASP A 87 19.62 -10.61 17.49
N ALA A 88 18.98 -9.97 18.46
CA ALA A 88 18.68 -8.56 18.38
C ALA A 88 20.02 -7.89 18.18
N SER A 89 20.27 -7.43 16.95
CA SER A 89 21.50 -6.71 16.61
C SER A 89 21.78 -5.71 17.73
N SER A 90 22.94 -5.84 18.37
CA SER A 90 23.30 -4.96 19.47
C SER A 90 23.29 -3.51 18.99
N GLU A 91 23.26 -2.54 19.91
CA GLU A 91 23.41 -1.13 19.53
C GLU A 91 24.69 -0.89 18.71
N GLU A 92 25.75 -1.68 18.95
CA GLU A 92 26.99 -1.64 18.18
C GLU A 92 26.82 -2.18 16.75
N ASP A 93 26.03 -3.24 16.57
CA ASP A 93 25.72 -3.80 15.25
C ASP A 93 24.85 -2.84 14.43
N MET A 94 23.85 -2.23 15.06
CA MET A 94 23.04 -1.18 14.44
C MET A 94 23.89 0.04 14.07
N ALA A 95 24.81 0.47 14.94
CA ALA A 95 25.73 1.57 14.65
C ALA A 95 26.70 1.24 13.51
N ARG A 96 27.19 0.00 13.41
CA ARG A 96 28.02 -0.46 12.29
C ARG A 96 27.23 -0.43 10.98
N ILE A 97 26.00 -0.93 10.98
CA ILE A 97 25.11 -0.91 9.81
C ILE A 97 24.81 0.53 9.39
N GLU A 98 24.50 1.41 10.34
CA GLU A 98 24.22 2.82 10.06
C GLU A 98 25.45 3.55 9.49
N ALA A 99 26.64 3.31 10.05
CA ALA A 99 27.88 3.87 9.52
C ALA A 99 28.18 3.39 8.09
N GLN A 100 27.92 2.11 7.80
CA GLN A 100 28.05 1.55 6.47
C GLN A 100 27.06 2.21 5.50
N LEU A 101 25.78 2.31 5.88
CA LEU A 101 24.75 2.97 5.08
C LEU A 101 25.03 4.47 4.86
N ARG A 102 25.69 5.13 5.81
CA ARG A 102 26.15 6.52 5.66
C ARG A 102 27.34 6.63 4.70
N ALA A 103 28.30 5.70 4.77
CA ALA A 103 29.42 5.63 3.83
C ALA A 103 28.94 5.36 2.39
N ASP A 104 27.91 4.52 2.24
CA ASP A 104 27.28 4.20 0.96
C ASP A 104 26.31 5.30 0.48
N GLY A 105 26.12 6.37 1.25
CA GLY A 105 25.29 7.54 0.91
C GLY A 105 23.78 7.29 0.94
N VAL A 106 23.34 6.17 1.53
CA VAL A 106 21.94 5.76 1.64
C VAL A 106 21.21 6.55 2.74
N VAL A 107 21.92 6.94 3.80
CA VAL A 107 21.37 7.69 4.94
C VAL A 107 22.05 9.06 5.05
N LYS A 108 21.24 10.13 5.20
CA LYS A 108 21.75 11.49 5.44
C LYS A 108 22.22 11.65 6.90
N PRO A 109 23.27 12.45 7.15
CA PRO A 109 23.74 12.73 8.50
C PRO A 109 22.69 13.47 9.34
#